data_AF-A0A9Q3ZCI1-F1
#
_entry.id   AF-A0A9Q3ZCI1-F1
#
_cell.length_a   1.000
_cell.length_b   1.000
_cell.length_c   1.000
_cell.angle_alpha   90.00
_cell.angle_beta   90.00
_cell.angle_gamma   90.00
#
_symmetry.space_group_name_H-M   'P 1'
#
loop_
_entity.id
_entity.type
_entity.pdbx_description
1 polymer ?
#
loop_
_entity_poly.entity_id
_entity_poly.type
_entity_poly.pdbx_seq_one_letter_code
_entity_poly.pdbx_strand_id
1 'polypeptide(L)'
;MRKAALLMLTALSLAGCNEPSKQEAEPARVPLVETLDSQADQALAPALEDWRQALEAFTSGADDQTLATLIEQWRALYRTTNQFWLVLATRACGRDQVASLERVDDWPLYPAYVDATPSWPESGIVNDQALPIRRDTLLEQHRMAAPGEVSLGFQPLWLLLHNSDGSPRAASEFDTGSPITQRRHDYVRVAGTLLMDDLTPLRDANGVSAAELRCGLRLLDRRLRQARRWAADSKGETAEGDRMVPGESLAIVHETLPDAALAQLNGDDLAPLRAALEKQKQGFKKALQQASESGQWAPISNWLNNDQGGP
;
A
#
# COMPACT_ATOMS: atom_id res chain seq x y z
N MET A 1 -85.71 -31.00 25.71
CA MET A 1 -84.75 -31.36 24.64
C MET A 1 -83.90 -30.15 24.32
N ARG A 2 -82.59 -30.40 24.19
CA ARG A 2 -81.48 -29.45 24.01
C ARG A 2 -81.64 -28.54 22.77
N LYS A 3 -81.12 -27.31 22.84
CA LYS A 3 -80.15 -26.71 21.90
C LYS A 3 -79.84 -25.26 22.32
N ALA A 4 -78.68 -25.05 22.93
CA ALA A 4 -78.07 -23.73 23.10
C ALA A 4 -77.17 -23.48 21.88
N ALA A 5 -77.33 -22.33 21.23
CA ALA A 5 -76.56 -21.91 20.08
C ALA A 5 -75.24 -21.26 20.53
N LEU A 6 -74.14 -21.76 19.97
CA LEU A 6 -72.77 -21.27 20.16
C LEU A 6 -72.46 -20.34 18.97
N LEU A 7 -72.20 -19.06 19.22
CA LEU A 7 -71.69 -18.11 18.24
C LEU A 7 -70.16 -18.00 18.44
N MET A 8 -69.40 -18.58 17.51
CA MET A 8 -67.95 -18.50 17.44
C MET A 8 -67.51 -17.17 16.80
N LEU A 9 -66.67 -16.41 17.51
CA LEU A 9 -65.91 -15.29 16.95
C LEU A 9 -64.77 -15.85 16.08
N THR A 10 -64.79 -15.53 14.80
CA THR A 10 -63.65 -15.72 13.88
C THR A 10 -62.62 -14.60 14.07
N ALA A 11 -61.43 -14.96 14.55
CA ALA A 11 -60.25 -14.11 14.52
C ALA A 11 -59.56 -14.23 13.14
N LEU A 12 -59.43 -13.11 12.43
CA LEU A 12 -58.58 -13.04 11.23
C LEU A 12 -57.11 -12.92 11.68
N SER A 13 -56.33 -13.97 11.44
CA SER A 13 -54.87 -13.91 11.52
C SER A 13 -54.31 -13.34 10.21
N LEU A 14 -53.74 -12.13 10.28
CA LEU A 14 -52.86 -11.59 9.25
C LEU A 14 -51.57 -12.42 9.24
N ALA A 15 -51.44 -13.33 8.27
CA ALA A 15 -50.19 -13.98 7.96
C ALA A 15 -49.27 -12.95 7.26
N GLY A 16 -48.37 -12.34 8.02
CA GLY A 16 -47.25 -11.61 7.45
C GLY A 16 -46.30 -12.60 6.78
N CYS A 17 -46.16 -12.52 5.47
CA CYS A 17 -45.10 -13.18 4.73
C CYS A 17 -43.76 -12.53 5.11
N ASN A 18 -43.11 -13.09 6.13
CA ASN A 18 -41.71 -12.79 6.42
C ASN A 18 -40.86 -13.64 5.47
N GLU A 19 -40.53 -13.12 4.30
CA GLU A 19 -39.52 -13.74 3.45
C GLU A 19 -38.18 -13.74 4.21
N PRO A 20 -37.55 -14.90 4.43
CA PRO A 20 -36.21 -14.92 4.96
C PRO A 20 -35.30 -14.24 3.94
N SER A 21 -34.64 -13.14 4.33
CA SER A 21 -33.64 -12.51 3.48
C SER A 21 -32.66 -13.59 3.05
N LYS A 22 -32.52 -13.79 1.74
CA LYS A 22 -31.45 -14.61 1.16
C LYS A 22 -30.14 -13.99 1.66
N GLN A 23 -29.56 -14.57 2.70
CA GLN A 23 -28.17 -14.35 3.04
C GLN A 23 -27.40 -14.90 1.85
N GLU A 24 -27.00 -14.00 0.97
CA GLU A 24 -26.07 -14.30 -0.11
C GLU A 24 -24.84 -14.87 0.59
N ALA A 25 -24.62 -16.17 0.45
CA ALA A 25 -23.56 -16.85 1.16
C ALA A 25 -22.26 -16.14 0.82
N GLU A 26 -21.58 -15.63 1.85
CA GLU A 26 -20.28 -14.98 1.72
C GLU A 26 -19.40 -15.94 0.87
N PRO A 27 -18.82 -15.48 -0.25
CA PRO A 27 -18.05 -16.36 -1.11
C PRO A 27 -16.97 -17.01 -0.25
N ALA A 28 -16.93 -18.35 -0.25
CA ALA A 28 -16.03 -19.10 0.61
C ALA A 28 -14.60 -18.55 0.49
N ARG A 29 -14.08 -18.00 1.60
CA ARG A 29 -12.68 -17.58 1.69
C ARG A 29 -11.82 -18.83 1.52
N VAL A 30 -11.08 -18.86 0.43
CA VAL A 30 -10.06 -19.89 0.19
C VAL A 30 -8.74 -19.32 0.70
N PRO A 31 -7.91 -20.10 1.42
CA PRO A 31 -6.53 -19.71 1.65
C PRO A 31 -5.91 -19.17 0.35
N LEU A 32 -5.32 -17.97 0.37
CA LEU A 32 -4.43 -17.56 -0.71
C LEU A 32 -3.31 -18.59 -0.63
N VAL A 33 -3.11 -19.31 -1.72
CA VAL A 33 -2.49 -20.63 -1.66
C VAL A 33 -1.23 -20.60 -0.82
N GLU A 34 -1.20 -21.53 0.13
CA GLU A 34 -0.35 -21.58 1.33
C GLU A 34 1.12 -21.22 1.07
N THR A 35 1.62 -21.55 -0.13
CA THR A 35 3.01 -21.31 -0.51
C THR A 35 3.30 -19.84 -0.83
N LEU A 36 2.47 -19.14 -1.61
CA LEU A 36 2.67 -17.72 -1.92
C LEU A 36 2.51 -16.83 -0.69
N ASP A 37 1.52 -17.14 0.17
CA ASP A 37 1.35 -16.47 1.45
C ASP A 37 2.60 -16.65 2.32
N SER A 38 3.08 -17.89 2.44
CA SER A 38 4.29 -18.21 3.20
C SER A 38 5.54 -17.53 2.63
N GLN A 39 5.71 -17.45 1.31
CA GLN A 39 6.86 -16.78 0.70
C GLN A 39 6.87 -15.27 0.99
N ALA A 40 5.71 -14.63 0.89
CA ALA A 40 5.58 -13.20 1.19
C ALA A 40 5.93 -12.93 2.67
N ASP A 41 5.39 -13.73 3.59
CA ASP A 41 5.66 -13.54 5.02
C ASP A 41 7.10 -13.90 5.39
N GLN A 42 7.69 -14.93 4.79
CA GLN A 42 9.11 -15.30 4.97
C GLN A 42 10.08 -14.25 4.44
N ALA A 43 9.69 -13.47 3.44
CA ALA A 43 10.50 -12.38 2.91
C ALA A 43 10.30 -11.08 3.71
N LEU A 44 9.05 -10.75 4.07
CA LEU A 44 8.73 -9.50 4.78
C LEU A 44 9.11 -9.51 6.25
N ALA A 45 8.99 -10.65 6.93
CA ALA A 45 9.33 -10.75 8.36
C ALA A 45 10.78 -10.35 8.66
N PRO A 46 11.81 -10.91 7.99
CA PRO A 46 13.19 -10.47 8.22
C PRO A 46 13.42 -9.03 7.76
N ALA A 47 12.87 -8.59 6.63
CA ALA A 47 13.05 -7.22 6.15
C ALA A 47 12.49 -6.16 7.13
N LEU A 48 11.36 -6.44 7.78
CA LEU A 48 10.80 -5.58 8.82
C LEU A 48 11.63 -5.59 10.10
N GLU A 49 12.20 -6.74 10.45
CA GLU A 49 13.07 -6.89 11.61
C GLU A 49 14.40 -6.15 11.41
N ASP A 50 15.02 -6.28 10.22
CA ASP A 50 16.23 -5.56 9.86
C ASP A 50 15.99 -4.03 9.85
N TRP A 51 14.85 -3.59 9.32
CA TRP A 51 14.41 -2.20 9.39
C TRP A 51 14.24 -1.71 10.84
N ARG A 52 13.58 -2.51 11.69
CA ARG A 52 13.38 -2.19 13.12
C ARG A 52 14.72 -2.00 13.82
N GLN A 53 15.65 -2.93 13.63
CA GLN A 53 16.98 -2.87 14.24
C GLN A 53 17.79 -1.66 13.76
N ALA A 54 17.76 -1.37 12.44
CA ALA A 54 18.44 -0.19 11.89
C ALA A 54 17.84 1.12 12.42
N LEU A 55 16.51 1.19 12.54
CA LEU A 55 15.81 2.36 13.09
C LEU A 55 16.14 2.57 14.58
N GLU A 56 16.20 1.49 15.36
CA GLU A 56 16.61 1.53 16.78
C GLU A 56 18.06 1.97 16.95
N ALA A 57 18.96 1.48 16.10
CA ALA A 57 20.37 1.88 16.11
C ALA A 57 20.52 3.38 15.79
N PHE A 58 19.89 3.86 14.70
CA PHE A 58 19.85 5.28 14.35
C PHE A 58 19.27 6.14 15.48
N THR A 59 18.16 5.70 16.07
CA THR A 59 17.47 6.42 17.15
C THR A 59 18.31 6.52 18.43
N SER A 60 19.16 5.52 18.68
CA SER A 60 20.04 5.49 19.86
C SER A 60 21.27 6.37 19.68
N GLY A 61 21.66 6.64 18.44
CA GLY A 61 22.74 7.55 18.09
C GLY A 61 22.93 7.63 16.58
N ALA A 62 22.60 8.78 16.00
CA ALA A 62 22.80 9.03 14.58
C ALA A 62 24.29 9.34 14.30
N ASP A 63 24.91 8.46 13.53
CA ASP A 63 26.25 8.61 12.97
C ASP A 63 26.26 8.10 11.52
N ASP A 64 27.40 8.23 10.84
CA ASP A 64 27.49 7.84 9.42
C ASP A 64 27.18 6.36 9.19
N GLN A 65 27.52 5.49 10.15
CA GLN A 65 27.32 4.04 10.03
C GLN A 65 25.85 3.65 10.21
N THR A 66 25.20 4.17 11.25
CA THR A 66 23.77 3.93 11.54
C THR A 66 22.88 4.53 10.46
N LEU A 67 23.21 5.71 9.93
CA LEU A 67 22.49 6.32 8.82
C LEU A 67 22.65 5.52 7.52
N ALA A 68 23.86 5.09 7.18
CA ALA A 68 24.10 4.25 6.00
C ALA A 68 23.33 2.91 6.09
N THR A 69 23.34 2.29 7.27
CA THR A 69 22.59 1.05 7.54
C THR A 69 21.08 1.30 7.41
N LEU A 70 20.56 2.40 7.94
CA LEU A 70 19.15 2.74 7.85
C LEU A 70 18.69 2.94 6.39
N ILE A 71 19.49 3.62 5.57
CA ILE A 71 19.21 3.81 4.13
C ILE A 71 19.24 2.47 3.39
N GLU A 72 20.20 1.59 3.71
CA GLU A 72 20.25 0.25 3.14
C GLU A 72 19.00 -0.56 3.49
N GLN A 73 18.56 -0.54 4.76
CA GLN A 73 17.37 -1.28 5.19
C GLN A 73 16.07 -0.66 4.67
N TRP A 74 16.00 0.67 4.51
CA TRP A 74 14.90 1.31 3.77
C TRP A 74 14.79 0.73 2.36
N ARG A 75 15.91 0.65 1.63
CA ARG A 75 15.97 0.13 0.26
C ARG A 75 15.56 -1.34 0.21
N ALA A 76 16.08 -2.17 1.12
CA ALA A 76 15.75 -3.59 1.21
C ALA A 76 14.26 -3.80 1.48
N LEU A 77 13.70 -3.13 2.49
CA LEU A 77 12.28 -3.21 2.82
C LEU A 77 11.38 -2.72 1.67
N TYR A 78 11.77 -1.64 1.00
CA TYR A 78 11.01 -1.12 -0.14
C TYR A 78 11.03 -2.08 -1.33
N ARG A 79 12.19 -2.71 -1.65
CA ARG A 79 12.28 -3.75 -2.69
C ARG A 79 11.42 -4.96 -2.35
N THR A 80 11.49 -5.47 -1.12
CA THR A 80 10.68 -6.61 -0.66
C THR A 80 9.18 -6.30 -0.71
N THR A 81 8.79 -5.10 -0.28
CA THR A 81 7.39 -4.64 -0.35
C THR A 81 6.88 -4.59 -1.79
N ASN A 82 7.68 -4.07 -2.73
CA ASN A 82 7.30 -4.01 -4.14
C ASN A 82 7.31 -5.39 -4.80
N GLN A 83 8.24 -6.28 -4.43
CA GLN A 83 8.25 -7.66 -4.90
C GLN A 83 6.92 -8.35 -4.55
N PHE A 84 6.38 -8.16 -3.34
CA PHE A 84 5.14 -8.80 -2.89
C PHE A 84 3.90 -7.89 -2.92
N TRP A 85 3.94 -6.80 -3.68
CA TRP A 85 2.84 -5.82 -3.70
C TRP A 85 1.48 -6.43 -4.08
N LEU A 86 1.43 -7.37 -5.02
CA LEU A 86 0.16 -8.02 -5.40
C LEU A 86 -0.46 -8.78 -4.22
N VAL A 87 0.35 -9.51 -3.47
CA VAL A 87 -0.09 -10.22 -2.25
C VAL A 87 -0.57 -9.21 -1.21
N LEU A 88 0.24 -8.19 -0.92
CA LEU A 88 -0.10 -7.15 0.07
C LEU A 88 -1.38 -6.40 -0.32
N ALA A 89 -1.53 -6.03 -1.59
CA ALA A 89 -2.72 -5.36 -2.09
C ALA A 89 -3.97 -6.24 -2.02
N THR A 90 -3.83 -7.53 -2.31
CA THR A 90 -4.93 -8.48 -2.21
C THR A 90 -5.38 -8.65 -0.75
N ARG A 91 -4.42 -8.81 0.18
CA ARG A 91 -4.68 -8.89 1.62
C ARG A 91 -5.30 -7.59 2.16
N ALA A 92 -4.82 -6.45 1.70
CA ALA A 92 -5.36 -5.15 2.08
C ALA A 92 -6.85 -5.03 1.74
N CYS A 93 -7.24 -5.49 0.54
CA CYS A 93 -8.64 -5.52 0.13
C CYS A 93 -9.51 -6.44 1.00
N GLY A 94 -9.00 -7.62 1.37
CA GLY A 94 -9.76 -8.57 2.21
C GLY A 94 -9.84 -8.21 3.69
N ARG A 95 -9.09 -7.20 4.14
CA ARG A 95 -8.97 -6.81 5.56
C ARG A 95 -9.38 -5.38 5.86
N ASP A 96 -9.92 -4.67 4.87
CA ASP A 96 -10.20 -3.24 4.98
C ASP A 96 -8.96 -2.43 5.39
N GLN A 97 -7.79 -2.81 4.84
CA GLN A 97 -6.48 -2.18 5.10
C GLN A 97 -5.95 -1.44 3.88
N VAL A 98 -6.81 -1.11 2.89
CA VAL A 98 -6.40 -0.36 1.69
C VAL A 98 -5.83 1.00 2.07
N ALA A 99 -6.40 1.68 3.06
CA ALA A 99 -5.86 2.96 3.54
C ALA A 99 -4.45 2.83 4.12
N SER A 100 -4.16 1.74 4.84
CA SER A 100 -2.82 1.45 5.36
C SER A 100 -1.84 1.18 4.22
N LEU A 101 -2.21 0.36 3.24
CA LEU A 101 -1.38 0.12 2.04
C LEU A 101 -1.11 1.40 1.23
N GLU A 102 -2.11 2.27 1.08
CA GLU A 102 -1.92 3.54 0.38
C GLU A 102 -0.96 4.44 1.16
N ARG A 103 -1.06 4.51 2.49
CA ARG A 103 -0.15 5.29 3.34
C ARG A 103 1.28 4.74 3.37
N VAL A 104 1.46 3.41 3.26
CA VAL A 104 2.79 2.78 3.16
C VAL A 104 3.61 3.39 2.05
N ASP A 105 2.99 3.65 0.89
CA ASP A 105 3.74 4.12 -0.26
C ASP A 105 2.98 5.09 -1.15
N ASP A 106 2.79 6.28 -0.61
CA ASP A 106 2.10 7.35 -1.29
C ASP A 106 3.06 8.30 -2.02
N TRP A 107 2.76 8.57 -3.28
CA TRP A 107 3.44 9.54 -4.13
C TRP A 107 2.52 9.97 -5.27
N PRO A 108 2.74 11.14 -5.89
CA PRO A 108 3.79 12.13 -5.59
C PRO A 108 3.58 12.88 -4.27
N LEU A 109 4.67 13.31 -3.63
CA LEU A 109 4.63 14.17 -2.45
C LEU A 109 5.07 15.61 -2.75
N TYR A 110 4.70 16.56 -1.89
CA TYR A 110 5.27 17.89 -1.84
C TYR A 110 6.48 17.88 -0.90
N PRO A 111 7.73 18.03 -1.37
CA PRO A 111 8.90 17.93 -0.50
C PRO A 111 8.92 19.06 0.54
N ALA A 112 8.51 20.27 0.15
CA ALA A 112 8.37 21.44 1.03
C ALA A 112 7.30 21.28 2.14
N TYR A 113 6.45 20.25 2.07
CA TYR A 113 5.51 19.92 3.15
C TYR A 113 6.18 19.08 4.25
N VAL A 114 7.16 18.26 3.89
CA VAL A 114 7.86 17.39 4.84
C VAL A 114 9.04 18.15 5.45
N ASP A 115 9.88 18.76 4.62
CA ASP A 115 11.13 19.39 5.03
C ASP A 115 11.51 20.59 4.16
N ALA A 116 12.47 21.39 4.61
CA ALA A 116 13.04 22.50 3.86
C ALA A 116 13.51 22.08 2.47
N THR A 117 13.26 22.94 1.48
CA THR A 117 13.79 22.83 0.12
C THR A 117 14.59 24.08 -0.22
N PRO A 118 15.45 24.08 -1.25
CA PRO A 118 16.18 25.30 -1.65
C PRO A 118 15.26 26.50 -1.93
N SER A 119 14.08 26.25 -2.51
CA SER A 119 13.08 27.29 -2.79
C SER A 119 12.30 27.72 -1.54
N TRP A 120 12.22 26.86 -0.52
CA TRP A 120 11.41 27.05 0.68
C TRP A 120 12.18 26.60 1.94
N PRO A 121 13.21 27.37 2.37
CA PRO A 121 14.15 26.93 3.42
C PRO A 121 13.54 26.83 4.81
N GLU A 122 12.44 27.54 5.07
CA GLU A 122 11.74 27.55 6.37
C GLU A 122 10.45 26.69 6.35
N SER A 123 10.25 25.88 5.31
CA SER A 123 9.02 25.12 5.12
C SER A 123 9.07 23.72 5.74
N GLY A 124 7.90 23.10 5.82
CA GLY A 124 7.73 21.70 6.15
C GLY A 124 7.53 21.41 7.63
N ILE A 125 7.00 20.23 7.91
CA ILE A 125 6.76 19.70 9.26
C ILE A 125 8.02 19.76 10.11
N VAL A 126 9.21 19.56 9.52
CA VAL A 126 10.50 19.70 10.23
C VAL A 126 10.69 21.10 10.82
N ASN A 127 10.30 22.16 10.11
CA ASN A 127 10.50 23.55 10.57
C ASN A 127 9.33 24.11 11.38
N ASP A 128 8.15 23.47 11.36
CA ASP A 128 7.00 23.92 12.14
C ASP A 128 7.13 23.57 13.63
N GLN A 129 7.67 24.49 14.42
CA GLN A 129 7.85 24.33 15.87
C GLN A 129 6.53 24.19 16.64
N ALA A 130 5.40 24.64 16.09
CA ALA A 130 4.10 24.52 16.73
C ALA A 130 3.52 23.10 16.62
N LEU A 131 4.01 22.32 15.65
CA LEU A 131 3.58 20.96 15.37
C LEU A 131 4.48 19.93 16.08
N PRO A 132 3.97 19.15 17.05
CA PRO A 132 4.76 18.11 17.69
C PRO A 132 5.04 16.93 16.76
N ILE A 133 6.29 16.41 16.75
CA ILE A 133 6.64 15.21 16.00
C ILE A 133 6.26 13.96 16.81
N ARG A 134 5.03 13.49 16.59
CA ARG A 134 4.46 12.32 17.29
C ARG A 134 3.44 11.61 16.40
N ARG A 135 3.07 10.40 16.80
CA ARG A 135 2.27 9.47 16.00
C ARG A 135 0.96 10.07 15.50
N ASP A 136 0.13 10.55 16.42
CA ASP A 136 -1.19 11.14 16.16
C ASP A 136 -1.06 12.35 15.22
N THR A 137 -0.11 13.23 15.50
CA THR A 137 0.09 14.43 14.70
C THR A 137 0.55 14.11 13.26
N LEU A 138 1.50 13.19 13.06
CA LEU A 138 1.92 12.84 11.70
C LEU A 138 0.83 12.10 10.92
N LEU A 139 0.00 11.29 11.58
CA LEU A 139 -1.18 10.66 10.97
C LEU A 139 -2.21 11.72 10.53
N GLU A 140 -2.47 12.73 11.37
CA GLU A 140 -3.36 13.85 11.03
C GLU A 140 -2.83 14.70 9.87
N GLN A 141 -1.51 14.89 9.80
CA GLN A 141 -0.87 15.62 8.71
C GLN A 141 -0.84 14.86 7.38
N HIS A 142 -1.11 13.54 7.38
CA HIS A 142 -1.03 12.76 6.16
C HIS A 142 -2.21 13.07 5.23
N ARG A 143 -1.91 13.66 4.07
CA ARG A 143 -2.88 14.13 3.07
C ARG A 143 -3.94 15.07 3.66
N MET A 144 -3.55 15.92 4.62
CA MET A 144 -4.48 16.75 5.40
C MET A 144 -5.35 17.66 4.52
N ALA A 145 -4.74 18.47 3.66
CA ALA A 145 -5.43 19.43 2.81
C ALA A 145 -5.30 19.09 1.31
N ALA A 146 -4.26 18.36 0.91
CA ALA A 146 -4.06 17.97 -0.49
C ALA A 146 -3.44 16.57 -0.65
N PRO A 147 -3.69 15.87 -1.78
CA PRO A 147 -3.13 14.53 -2.02
C PRO A 147 -1.59 14.46 -1.97
N GLY A 148 -0.90 15.56 -2.29
CA GLY A 148 0.56 15.63 -2.24
C GLY A 148 1.14 15.94 -0.86
N GLU A 149 0.32 16.23 0.15
CA GLU A 149 0.76 16.47 1.53
C GLU A 149 1.06 15.15 2.26
N VAL A 150 1.94 14.36 1.68
CA VAL A 150 2.31 13.03 2.16
C VAL A 150 3.32 13.19 3.29
N SER A 151 2.91 12.84 4.52
CA SER A 151 3.77 12.95 5.72
C SER A 151 4.32 11.59 6.22
N LEU A 152 3.86 10.47 5.67
CA LEU A 152 4.16 9.11 6.15
C LEU A 152 4.45 8.15 4.98
N GLY A 153 5.01 6.98 5.30
CA GLY A 153 5.37 5.96 4.32
C GLY A 153 6.82 6.04 3.85
N PHE A 154 7.16 5.26 2.83
CA PHE A 154 8.52 5.19 2.30
C PHE A 154 9.03 6.52 1.75
N GLN A 155 8.18 7.34 1.16
CA GLN A 155 8.62 8.50 0.37
C GLN A 155 9.04 9.70 1.24
N PRO A 156 8.32 10.06 2.31
CA PRO A 156 8.81 11.04 3.27
C PRO A 156 10.07 10.57 4.00
N LEU A 157 10.18 9.27 4.31
CA LEU A 157 11.41 8.70 4.88
C LEU A 157 12.58 8.85 3.91
N TRP A 158 12.40 8.57 2.62
CA TRP A 158 13.44 8.78 1.63
C TRP A 158 13.90 10.24 1.60
N LEU A 159 12.95 11.19 1.58
CA LEU A 159 13.26 12.64 1.55
C LEU A 159 13.99 13.09 2.81
N LEU A 160 13.61 12.57 3.98
CA LEU A 160 14.27 12.88 5.23
C LEU A 160 15.69 12.34 5.28
N LEU A 161 16.00 11.24 4.58
CA LEU A 161 17.31 10.56 4.60
C LEU A 161 18.26 11.01 3.48
N HIS A 162 17.75 11.68 2.45
CA HIS A 162 18.51 12.07 1.26
C HIS A 162 18.43 13.57 0.97
N ASN A 163 19.45 14.08 0.29
CA ASN A 163 19.47 15.40 -0.32
C ASN A 163 18.63 15.41 -1.61
N SER A 164 18.38 16.60 -2.16
CA SER A 164 17.60 16.77 -3.39
C SER A 164 18.22 16.09 -4.62
N ASP A 165 19.53 15.87 -4.62
CA ASP A 165 20.26 15.15 -5.67
C ASP A 165 20.25 13.61 -5.49
N GLY A 166 19.62 13.13 -4.41
CA GLY A 166 19.55 11.71 -4.06
C GLY A 166 20.76 11.18 -3.31
N SER A 167 21.76 12.01 -2.98
CA SER A 167 22.84 11.59 -2.08
C SER A 167 22.34 11.47 -0.64
N PRO A 168 22.89 10.54 0.19
CA PRO A 168 22.59 10.50 1.61
C PRO A 168 22.86 11.83 2.31
N ARG A 169 22.00 12.23 3.25
CA ARG A 169 22.30 13.36 4.15
C ARG A 169 23.47 13.02 5.06
N ALA A 170 24.12 14.05 5.60
CA ALA A 170 25.15 13.87 6.63
C ALA A 170 24.50 13.52 7.97
N ALA A 171 25.16 12.67 8.78
CA ALA A 171 24.65 12.30 10.10
C ALA A 171 24.43 13.50 11.03
N SER A 172 25.23 14.57 10.88
CA SER A 172 25.06 15.83 11.62
C SER A 172 23.70 16.49 11.40
N GLU A 173 22.98 16.19 10.31
CA GLU A 173 21.62 16.71 10.10
C GLU A 173 20.55 16.05 10.98
N PHE A 174 20.94 15.03 11.74
CA PHE A 174 20.10 14.31 12.71
C PHE A 174 20.68 14.33 14.12
N ASP A 175 21.71 15.16 14.36
CA ASP A 175 22.19 15.36 15.71
C ASP A 175 21.10 15.98 16.60
N THR A 176 21.23 15.83 17.91
CA THR A 176 20.29 16.41 18.87
C THR A 176 20.73 17.80 19.35
N GLY A 177 21.67 18.42 18.62
CA GLY A 177 22.33 19.68 18.97
C GLY A 177 21.55 20.94 18.61
N SER A 178 20.58 20.83 17.69
CA SER A 178 19.69 21.93 17.32
C SER A 178 18.22 21.48 17.28
N PRO A 179 17.25 22.41 17.40
CA PRO A 179 15.83 22.06 17.28
C PRO A 179 15.48 21.40 15.94
N ILE A 180 16.11 21.81 14.83
CA ILE A 180 15.79 21.28 13.51
C ILE A 180 16.36 19.88 13.31
N THR A 181 17.62 19.66 13.69
CA THR A 181 18.27 18.35 13.58
C THR A 181 17.61 17.33 14.51
N GLN A 182 17.23 17.73 15.73
CA GLN A 182 16.40 16.93 16.64
C GLN A 182 15.04 16.57 16.02
N ARG A 183 14.37 17.52 15.38
CA ARG A 183 13.05 17.28 14.76
C ARG A 183 13.15 16.34 13.56
N ARG A 184 14.20 16.43 12.73
CA ARG A 184 14.46 15.46 11.65
C ARG A 184 14.67 14.06 12.22
N HIS A 185 15.51 13.94 13.25
CA HIS A 185 15.74 12.68 13.96
C HIS A 185 14.44 12.07 14.49
N ASP A 186 13.62 12.86 15.20
CA ASP A 186 12.33 12.41 15.70
C ASP A 186 11.36 12.02 14.58
N TYR A 187 11.38 12.74 13.46
CA TYR A 187 10.49 12.45 12.34
C TYR A 187 10.85 11.10 11.71
N VAL A 188 12.12 10.85 11.43
CA VAL A 188 12.59 9.55 10.92
C VAL A 188 12.15 8.42 11.86
N ARG A 189 12.36 8.58 13.18
CA ARG A 189 11.94 7.60 14.19
C ARG A 189 10.44 7.32 14.16
N VAL A 190 9.60 8.36 14.22
CA VAL A 190 8.14 8.20 14.29
C VAL A 190 7.57 7.68 12.97
N ALA A 191 7.98 8.25 11.83
CA ALA A 191 7.52 7.80 10.53
C ALA A 191 8.00 6.37 10.22
N GLY A 192 9.22 6.01 10.62
CA GLY A 192 9.76 4.67 10.45
C GLY A 192 9.05 3.62 11.29
N THR A 193 8.59 4.00 12.49
CA THR A 193 7.76 3.15 13.34
C THR A 193 6.36 2.97 12.73
N LEU A 194 5.76 4.06 12.26
CA LEU A 194 4.44 4.01 11.59
C LEU A 194 4.45 3.17 10.31
N LEU A 195 5.53 3.21 9.53
CA LEU A 195 5.69 2.35 8.35
C LEU A 195 5.60 0.85 8.72
N MET A 196 6.24 0.43 9.82
CA MET A 196 6.13 -0.95 10.31
C MET A 196 4.70 -1.28 10.76
N ASP A 197 4.04 -0.35 11.45
CA ASP A 197 2.67 -0.53 11.92
C ASP A 197 1.67 -0.62 10.78
N ASP A 198 1.95 0.02 9.63
CA ASP A 198 1.10 -0.05 8.45
C ASP A 198 1.34 -1.32 7.63
N LEU A 199 2.57 -1.83 7.61
CA LEU A 199 2.92 -3.08 6.93
C LEU A 199 2.52 -4.33 7.73
N THR A 200 2.54 -4.27 9.07
CA THR A 200 2.28 -5.43 9.93
C THR A 200 0.89 -6.04 9.71
N PRO A 201 -0.23 -5.28 9.64
CA PRO A 201 -1.57 -5.82 9.38
C PRO A 201 -1.73 -6.45 7.98
N LEU A 202 -0.80 -6.18 7.06
CA LEU A 202 -0.79 -6.74 5.72
C LEU A 202 -0.09 -8.10 5.65
N ARG A 203 0.48 -8.57 6.77
CA ARG A 203 1.10 -9.89 6.92
C ARG A 203 0.09 -10.96 7.31
N ASP A 204 0.53 -12.20 7.33
CA ASP A 204 -0.22 -13.40 7.74
C ASP A 204 -1.19 -13.94 6.68
N ALA A 205 -1.51 -15.23 6.81
CA ALA A 205 -2.39 -15.98 5.93
C ALA A 205 -3.80 -16.07 6.54
N ASN A 206 -4.78 -15.38 5.94
CA ASN A 206 -6.20 -15.51 6.32
C ASN A 206 -7.11 -15.86 5.13
N GLY A 207 -6.48 -16.32 4.04
CA GLY A 207 -7.18 -16.55 2.79
C GLY A 207 -7.60 -15.28 2.09
N VAL A 208 -7.83 -15.40 0.78
CA VAL A 208 -8.38 -14.33 -0.04
C VAL A 208 -9.37 -14.87 -1.06
N SER A 209 -10.28 -14.01 -1.53
CA SER A 209 -11.24 -14.31 -2.57
C SER A 209 -10.78 -13.81 -3.95
N ALA A 210 -11.44 -14.27 -5.01
CA ALA A 210 -11.20 -13.74 -6.36
C ALA A 210 -11.58 -12.26 -6.47
N ALA A 211 -12.56 -11.79 -5.70
CA ALA A 211 -12.92 -10.37 -5.64
C ALA A 211 -11.81 -9.52 -5.03
N GLU A 212 -11.17 -10.02 -3.97
CA GLU A 212 -10.02 -9.39 -3.33
C GLU A 212 -8.80 -9.40 -4.25
N LEU A 213 -8.54 -10.51 -4.97
CA LEU A 213 -7.48 -10.54 -5.98
C LEU A 213 -7.74 -9.52 -7.09
N ARG A 214 -8.99 -9.41 -7.58
CA ARG A 214 -9.35 -8.37 -8.56
C ARG A 214 -9.12 -6.96 -8.01
N CYS A 215 -9.41 -6.73 -6.73
CA CYS A 215 -9.12 -5.46 -6.06
C CYS A 215 -7.61 -5.19 -5.97
N GLY A 216 -6.81 -6.18 -5.56
CA GLY A 216 -5.34 -6.10 -5.53
C GLY A 216 -4.74 -5.83 -6.91
N LEU A 217 -5.24 -6.49 -7.96
CA LEU A 217 -4.85 -6.24 -9.35
C LEU A 217 -5.13 -4.80 -9.78
N ARG A 218 -6.27 -4.21 -9.37
CA ARG A 218 -6.58 -2.80 -9.64
C ARG A 218 -5.63 -1.84 -8.93
N LEU A 219 -5.28 -2.13 -7.67
CA LEU A 219 -4.32 -1.33 -6.90
C LEU A 219 -2.94 -1.35 -7.55
N LEU A 220 -2.44 -2.54 -7.90
CA LEU A 220 -1.20 -2.76 -8.64
C LEU A 220 -1.21 -2.02 -9.98
N ASP A 221 -2.29 -2.13 -10.73
CA ASP A 221 -2.46 -1.50 -12.04
C ASP A 221 -2.46 0.04 -11.97
N ARG A 222 -3.12 0.63 -10.96
CA ARG A 222 -3.03 2.07 -10.67
C ARG A 222 -1.59 2.48 -10.42
N ARG A 223 -0.88 1.76 -9.55
CA ARG A 223 0.52 2.01 -9.19
C ARG A 223 1.45 1.94 -10.40
N LEU A 224 1.35 0.88 -11.22
CA LEU A 224 2.17 0.72 -12.42
C LEU A 224 1.90 1.81 -13.46
N ARG A 225 0.65 2.23 -13.64
CA ARG A 225 0.33 3.38 -14.51
C ARG A 225 0.92 4.68 -13.98
N GLN A 226 0.82 4.90 -12.67
CA GLN A 226 1.38 6.09 -12.03
C GLN A 226 2.90 6.14 -12.20
N ALA A 227 3.59 5.02 -11.97
CA ALA A 227 5.05 4.92 -12.13
C ALA A 227 5.48 5.24 -13.57
N ARG A 228 4.76 4.70 -14.56
CA ARG A 228 5.04 4.97 -15.98
C ARG A 228 4.85 6.43 -16.37
N ARG A 229 3.81 7.08 -15.84
CA ARG A 229 3.57 8.51 -16.09
C ARG A 229 4.73 9.33 -15.55
N TRP A 230 5.07 9.12 -14.27
CA TRP A 230 6.17 9.84 -13.65
C TRP A 230 7.53 9.58 -14.30
N ALA A 231 7.80 8.34 -14.76
CA ALA A 231 9.03 8.04 -15.49
C ALA A 231 9.09 8.68 -16.90
N ALA A 232 7.94 8.97 -17.51
CA ALA A 232 7.87 9.70 -18.77
C ALA A 232 8.06 11.21 -18.54
N ASP A 233 7.44 11.74 -17.49
CA ASP A 233 7.49 13.15 -17.13
C ASP A 233 8.89 13.56 -16.61
N SER A 234 9.58 12.67 -15.88
CA SER A 234 10.93 12.90 -15.34
C SER A 234 12.05 12.97 -16.38
N LYS A 235 11.76 12.72 -17.67
CA LYS A 235 12.68 13.00 -18.79
C LYS A 235 12.57 14.43 -19.32
N GLY A 236 11.55 15.17 -18.89
CA GLY A 236 11.52 16.63 -18.90
C GLY A 236 11.92 17.15 -17.53
N GLU A 237 12.46 18.35 -17.48
CA GLU A 237 12.88 19.05 -16.26
C GLU A 237 11.87 18.86 -15.12
N THR A 238 12.39 18.62 -13.90
CA THR A 238 11.61 18.62 -12.66
C THR A 238 10.89 19.96 -12.49
N ALA A 239 9.68 20.11 -13.04
CA ALA A 239 8.77 21.18 -12.69
C ALA A 239 7.41 21.02 -13.42
N GLU A 240 6.47 20.33 -12.79
CA GLU A 240 5.07 20.76 -12.86
C GLU A 240 4.45 20.77 -11.46
N GLY A 241 4.84 21.81 -10.71
CA GLY A 241 4.30 22.21 -9.41
C GLY A 241 4.77 21.34 -8.24
N ASP A 242 5.82 21.77 -7.55
CA ASP A 242 6.25 21.35 -6.20
C ASP A 242 6.15 19.85 -5.83
N ARG A 243 6.02 18.93 -6.79
CA ARG A 243 5.76 17.51 -6.58
C ARG A 243 6.97 16.68 -6.92
N MET A 244 7.22 15.68 -6.09
CA MET A 244 8.36 14.80 -6.17
C MET A 244 7.93 13.34 -6.11
N VAL A 245 8.59 12.53 -6.93
CA VAL A 245 8.69 11.08 -6.72
C VAL A 245 10.18 10.76 -6.69
N PRO A 246 10.71 10.17 -5.61
CA PRO A 246 12.11 9.79 -5.56
C PRO A 246 12.52 8.89 -6.73
N GLY A 247 13.62 9.24 -7.41
CA GLY A 247 14.09 8.51 -8.59
C GLY A 247 14.46 7.06 -8.26
N GLU A 248 15.06 6.83 -7.10
CA GLU A 248 15.34 5.48 -6.58
C GLU A 248 14.05 4.67 -6.36
N SER A 249 13.00 5.30 -5.83
CA SER A 249 11.70 4.65 -5.66
C SER A 249 11.10 4.22 -6.99
N LEU A 250 11.16 5.08 -8.02
CA LEU A 250 10.71 4.74 -9.38
C LEU A 250 11.54 3.60 -10.00
N ALA A 251 12.86 3.62 -9.82
CA ALA A 251 13.75 2.56 -10.30
C ALA A 251 13.40 1.21 -9.66
N ILE A 252 13.23 1.17 -8.34
CA ILE A 252 12.85 -0.05 -7.61
C ILE A 252 11.48 -0.55 -8.07
N VAL A 253 10.48 0.32 -8.21
CA VAL A 253 9.16 -0.05 -8.72
C VAL A 253 9.27 -0.65 -10.12
N HIS A 254 10.03 -0.03 -11.01
CA HIS A 254 10.22 -0.50 -12.38
C HIS A 254 10.91 -1.88 -12.43
N GLU A 255 11.96 -2.07 -11.62
CA GLU A 255 12.75 -3.30 -11.59
C GLU A 255 12.03 -4.48 -10.94
N THR A 256 11.23 -4.26 -9.90
CA THR A 256 10.73 -5.34 -9.04
C THR A 256 9.28 -5.68 -9.31
N LEU A 257 8.43 -4.68 -9.54
CA LEU A 257 6.98 -4.84 -9.42
C LEU A 257 6.33 -5.59 -10.59
N PRO A 258 6.58 -5.28 -11.87
CA PRO A 258 5.86 -5.91 -12.99
C PRO A 258 6.13 -7.42 -13.07
N ASP A 259 7.41 -7.80 -13.03
CA ASP A 259 7.84 -9.19 -13.21
C ASP A 259 7.46 -10.05 -12.01
N ALA A 260 7.64 -9.54 -10.79
CA ALA A 260 7.22 -10.26 -9.58
C ALA A 260 5.70 -10.49 -9.57
N ALA A 261 4.91 -9.47 -9.95
CA ALA A 261 3.46 -9.63 -10.03
C ALA A 261 3.03 -10.65 -11.10
N LEU A 262 3.67 -10.66 -12.27
CA LEU A 262 3.39 -11.66 -13.31
C LEU A 262 3.80 -13.07 -12.88
N ALA A 263 4.96 -13.23 -12.22
CA ALA A 263 5.42 -14.51 -11.70
C ALA A 263 4.43 -15.07 -10.66
N GLN A 264 4.01 -14.24 -9.70
CA GLN A 264 3.02 -14.61 -8.68
C GLN A 264 1.68 -14.98 -9.33
N LEU A 265 1.20 -14.17 -10.27
CA LEU A 265 -0.08 -14.40 -10.95
C LEU A 265 -0.08 -15.69 -11.79
N ASN A 266 1.05 -16.04 -12.41
CA ASN A 266 1.19 -17.27 -13.17
C ASN A 266 1.39 -18.52 -12.32
N GLY A 267 1.83 -18.36 -11.07
CA GLY A 267 2.01 -19.47 -10.14
C GLY A 267 0.78 -20.37 -10.03
N ASP A 268 1.03 -21.65 -9.79
CA ASP A 268 -0.03 -22.64 -9.55
C ASP A 268 -0.85 -22.28 -8.31
N ASP A 269 -0.22 -21.57 -7.38
CA ASP A 269 -0.84 -20.97 -6.20
C ASP A 269 -2.05 -20.08 -6.52
N LEU A 270 -2.03 -19.34 -7.63
CA LEU A 270 -3.19 -18.51 -7.99
C LEU A 270 -4.16 -19.20 -8.95
N ALA A 271 -3.94 -20.47 -9.34
CA ALA A 271 -4.77 -21.15 -10.33
C ALA A 271 -6.29 -21.17 -9.99
N PRO A 272 -6.73 -21.47 -8.74
CA PRO A 272 -8.15 -21.43 -8.38
C PRO A 272 -8.74 -20.02 -8.49
N LEU A 273 -7.99 -19.00 -8.04
CA LEU A 273 -8.42 -17.60 -8.08
C LEU A 273 -8.47 -17.08 -9.52
N ARG A 274 -7.49 -17.44 -10.36
CA ARG A 274 -7.49 -17.15 -11.80
C ARG A 274 -8.69 -17.77 -12.52
N ALA A 275 -9.04 -19.01 -12.19
CA ALA A 275 -10.22 -19.67 -12.75
C ALA A 275 -11.52 -18.97 -12.31
N ALA A 276 -11.59 -18.48 -11.08
CA ALA A 276 -12.72 -17.69 -10.59
C ALA A 276 -12.79 -16.30 -11.25
N LEU A 277 -11.66 -15.61 -11.45
CA LEU A 277 -11.60 -14.34 -12.19
C LEU A 277 -12.11 -14.48 -13.63
N GLU A 278 -11.70 -15.54 -14.33
CA GLU A 278 -12.18 -15.82 -15.69
C GLU A 278 -13.70 -16.02 -15.75
N LYS A 279 -14.28 -16.66 -14.73
CA LYS A 279 -15.73 -16.82 -14.62
C LYS A 279 -16.45 -15.49 -14.33
N GLN A 280 -15.83 -14.60 -13.54
CA GLN A 280 -16.39 -13.29 -13.22
C GLN A 280 -16.30 -12.30 -14.38
N LYS A 281 -15.23 -12.34 -15.17
CA LYS A 281 -15.03 -11.53 -16.37
C LYS A 281 -14.13 -12.27 -17.35
N GLN A 282 -14.73 -12.69 -18.46
CA GLN A 282 -14.04 -13.46 -19.50
C GLN A 282 -12.81 -12.72 -20.06
N GLY A 283 -11.85 -13.49 -20.57
CA GLY A 283 -10.66 -12.97 -21.22
C GLY A 283 -9.48 -12.69 -20.29
N PHE A 284 -9.61 -12.95 -18.99
CA PHE A 284 -8.53 -12.83 -18.03
C PHE A 284 -7.36 -13.76 -18.38
N LYS A 285 -7.64 -15.04 -18.67
CA LYS A 285 -6.62 -16.03 -19.07
C LYS A 285 -5.86 -15.60 -20.31
N LYS A 286 -6.57 -15.06 -21.31
CA LYS A 286 -5.96 -14.54 -22.54
C LYS A 286 -5.06 -13.34 -22.23
N ALA A 287 -5.53 -12.41 -21.41
CA ALA A 287 -4.73 -11.25 -21.00
C ALA A 287 -3.48 -11.67 -20.22
N LEU A 288 -3.59 -12.63 -19.30
CA LEU A 288 -2.45 -13.17 -18.56
C LEU A 288 -1.45 -13.85 -19.47
N GLN A 289 -1.90 -14.68 -20.41
CA GLN A 289 -1.02 -15.31 -21.39
C GLN A 289 -0.25 -14.26 -22.20
N GLN A 290 -0.95 -13.27 -22.77
CA GLN A 290 -0.33 -12.19 -23.53
C GLN A 290 0.66 -11.37 -22.69
N ALA A 291 0.33 -11.09 -21.44
CA ALA A 291 1.21 -10.37 -20.52
C ALA A 291 2.49 -11.16 -20.21
N SER A 292 2.36 -12.47 -20.05
CA SER A 292 3.48 -13.38 -19.77
C SER A 292 4.40 -13.56 -20.98
N GLU A 293 3.83 -13.70 -22.18
CA GLU A 293 4.59 -13.83 -23.43
C GLU A 293 5.34 -12.55 -23.78
N SER A 294 4.75 -11.38 -23.49
CA SER A 294 5.36 -10.08 -23.79
C SER A 294 6.24 -9.53 -22.67
N GLY A 295 6.14 -10.06 -21.44
CA GLY A 295 6.73 -9.45 -20.24
C GLY A 295 6.11 -8.09 -19.88
N GLN A 296 4.90 -7.78 -20.39
CA GLN A 296 4.27 -6.47 -20.19
C GLN A 296 2.96 -6.57 -19.41
N TRP A 297 2.75 -5.65 -18.47
CA TRP A 297 1.48 -5.55 -17.72
C TRP A 297 0.29 -5.07 -18.57
N ALA A 298 0.54 -4.46 -19.73
CA ALA A 298 -0.49 -3.78 -20.52
C ALA A 298 -1.72 -4.65 -20.86
N PRO A 299 -1.60 -5.95 -21.22
CA PRO A 299 -2.77 -6.79 -21.46
C PRO A 299 -3.66 -6.97 -20.22
N ILE A 300 -3.09 -7.14 -19.02
CA ILE A 300 -3.85 -7.20 -17.76
C ILE A 300 -4.52 -5.85 -17.47
N SER A 301 -3.80 -4.74 -17.64
CA SER A 301 -4.36 -3.39 -17.53
C SER A 301 -5.56 -3.23 -18.46
N ASN A 302 -5.45 -3.63 -19.72
CA ASN A 302 -6.55 -3.54 -20.68
C ASN A 302 -7.74 -4.40 -20.25
N TRP A 303 -7.52 -5.63 -19.81
CA TRP A 303 -8.60 -6.46 -19.27
C TRP A 303 -9.25 -5.85 -18.02
N LEU A 304 -8.48 -5.24 -17.11
CA LEU A 304 -9.03 -4.60 -15.91
C LEU A 304 -9.96 -3.43 -16.26
N ASN A 305 -9.56 -2.61 -17.23
CA ASN A 305 -10.17 -1.31 -17.53
C ASN A 305 -11.16 -1.33 -18.71
N ASN A 306 -11.16 -2.37 -19.55
CA ASN A 306 -12.13 -2.51 -20.63
C ASN A 306 -13.40 -3.14 -20.09
N ASP A 307 -14.54 -2.43 -20.08
CA ASP A 307 -15.84 -2.99 -19.67
C ASP A 307 -16.49 -3.92 -20.72
N GLN A 308 -15.77 -4.29 -21.77
CA GLN A 308 -16.31 -5.22 -22.77
C GLN A 308 -16.15 -6.67 -22.30
N GLY A 309 -17.21 -7.17 -21.65
CA GLY A 309 -17.31 -8.55 -21.22
C GLY A 309 -18.66 -8.92 -20.63
N GLY A 310 -19.76 -8.47 -21.25
CA GLY A 310 -21.06 -9.11 -21.10
C GLY A 310 -21.43 -9.80 -22.42
N PRO A 311 -21.90 -11.06 -22.43
CA PRO A 311 -23.09 -11.38 -23.21
C PRO A 311 -24.32 -10.67 -22.62
#